data_AF-A0A8H3H6G7-F1
#
_entry.id   AF-A0A8H3H6G7-F1
#
_cell.length_a   1.000
_cell.length_b   1.000
_cell.length_c   1.000
_cell.angle_alpha   90.00
_cell.angle_beta   90.00
_cell.angle_gamma   90.00
#
_symmetry.space_group_name_H-M   'P 1'
#
loop_
_entity.id
_entity.type
_entity.pdbx_description
1 polymer ?
#
loop_
_entity_poly.entity_id
_entity_poly.type
_entity_poly.pdbx_seq_one_letter_code
_entity_poly.pdbx_strand_id
1 'polypeptide(L)'
;MAPQADIRWGKPLEDYAPSYDITAAQKRGLVTQEMEKEAEKVKNRIYGEALSVSGQVPNPGNLVGLKDITLPMLKAVLELTISPRHLHFFADPIFLGGCIRVLTQVKPEGKLSPFSHEFGYLCFRIIAIGIGACILKATDNLDVAIQNIEQDIDTELLLMFSGHVSRVLLDKIHARPSDCDWVMGWASTEGYPDLQPFLSSSDLLRMLNFLWEDRKLFVQALSRTYLPGLSGVVFVLWRYTCSSSKNASVSSNKLMTAPFCELLWRSMLVATEDQFTTLHFINNFVYYDKKQDSWDQSPKYVDLEDSCTLLNTLSARLVPADRRLFKPLSMLPLVTLLQTMIELVQPGSEGCYPALLTGIVERFWTALEENELLEDTILTAGSVFLCLG
;
A
#
# COMPACT_ATOMS: atom_id res chain seq x y z
N MET A 1 -26.72 -8.92 16.94
CA MET A 1 -27.21 -8.92 15.55
C MET A 1 -25.99 -8.90 14.65
N ALA A 2 -25.84 -9.87 13.75
CA ALA A 2 -24.77 -9.79 12.74
C ALA A 2 -25.04 -8.57 11.84
N PRO A 3 -24.02 -7.78 11.49
CA PRO A 3 -24.20 -6.65 10.57
C PRO A 3 -24.71 -7.19 9.23
N GLN A 4 -25.89 -6.73 8.82
CA GLN A 4 -26.50 -7.14 7.56
C GLN A 4 -25.71 -6.50 6.41
N ALA A 5 -25.17 -7.32 5.50
CA ALA A 5 -24.39 -6.84 4.37
C ALA A 5 -25.21 -5.84 3.54
N ASP A 6 -24.64 -4.64 3.30
CA ASP A 6 -25.21 -3.69 2.34
C ASP A 6 -25.08 -4.31 0.95
N ILE A 7 -26.20 -4.45 0.24
CA ILE A 7 -26.26 -5.04 -1.10
C ILE A 7 -25.28 -4.35 -2.07
N ARG A 8 -25.01 -3.06 -1.86
CA ARG A 8 -24.11 -2.28 -2.70
C ARG A 8 -22.65 -2.42 -2.30
N TRP A 9 -22.34 -2.30 -1.01
CA TRP A 9 -20.96 -2.21 -0.53
C TRP A 9 -20.36 -3.56 -0.13
N GLY A 10 -21.20 -4.57 0.07
CA GLY A 10 -20.80 -5.91 0.47
C GLY A 10 -20.64 -6.07 1.97
N LYS A 11 -19.74 -6.97 2.35
CA LYS A 11 -19.47 -7.31 3.75
C LYS A 11 -18.66 -6.20 4.46
N PRO A 12 -18.81 -6.05 5.80
CA PRO A 12 -17.92 -5.20 6.59
C PRO A 12 -16.53 -5.85 6.78
N LEU A 13 -15.56 -5.05 7.26
CA LEU A 13 -14.16 -5.46 7.46
C LEU A 13 -13.98 -6.81 8.17
N GLU A 14 -14.67 -7.01 9.29
CA GLU A 14 -14.60 -8.25 10.08
C GLU A 14 -14.97 -9.50 9.25
N ASP A 15 -15.89 -9.34 8.31
CA ASP A 15 -16.46 -10.45 7.54
C ASP A 15 -15.78 -10.65 6.18
N TYR A 16 -15.21 -9.59 5.60
CA TYR A 16 -14.51 -9.70 4.32
C TYR A 16 -13.05 -10.09 4.46
N ALA A 17 -12.36 -9.66 5.54
CA ALA A 17 -10.91 -9.83 5.65
C ALA A 17 -10.44 -11.30 5.47
N PRO A 18 -11.11 -12.31 6.06
CA PRO A 18 -10.72 -13.71 5.85
C PRO A 18 -10.82 -14.19 4.40
N SER A 19 -11.60 -13.51 3.55
CA SER A 19 -11.74 -13.85 2.13
C SER A 19 -10.55 -13.38 1.27
N TYR A 20 -9.65 -12.57 1.85
CA TYR A 20 -8.57 -11.87 1.15
C TYR A 20 -7.22 -12.00 1.85
N ASP A 21 -7.08 -13.01 2.70
CA ASP A 21 -5.81 -13.40 3.30
C ASP A 21 -4.82 -13.96 2.24
N ILE A 22 -3.64 -14.40 2.67
CA ILE A 22 -2.66 -14.99 1.76
C ILE A 22 -3.16 -16.31 1.16
N THR A 23 -3.96 -17.08 1.89
CA THR A 23 -4.56 -18.33 1.40
C THR A 23 -5.45 -18.06 0.19
N ALA A 24 -6.18 -16.93 0.19
CA ALA A 24 -6.93 -16.47 -0.97
C ALA A 24 -6.02 -16.09 -2.15
N ALA A 25 -4.79 -15.62 -1.89
CA ALA A 25 -3.77 -15.31 -2.91
C ALA A 25 -3.05 -16.55 -3.47
N GLN A 26 -3.24 -17.74 -2.88
CA GLN A 26 -2.72 -19.02 -3.40
C GLN A 26 -3.48 -19.53 -4.63
N LYS A 27 -4.64 -18.96 -4.94
CA LYS A 27 -5.48 -19.44 -6.04
C LYS A 27 -4.81 -19.18 -7.39
N ARG A 28 -4.21 -20.23 -7.96
CA ARG A 28 -3.89 -20.32 -9.40
C ARG A 28 -5.01 -21.06 -10.10
N GLY A 29 -5.38 -20.62 -11.29
CA GLY A 29 -6.48 -21.23 -12.01
C GLY A 29 -6.53 -20.86 -13.49
N LEU A 30 -7.42 -21.54 -14.20
CA LEU A 30 -7.77 -21.18 -15.57
C LEU A 30 -8.78 -20.05 -15.50
N VAL A 31 -8.41 -18.90 -16.07
CA VAL A 31 -9.36 -17.82 -16.34
C VAL A 31 -10.26 -18.27 -17.49
N THR A 32 -11.57 -18.22 -17.30
CA THR A 32 -12.53 -18.58 -18.35
C THR A 32 -12.79 -17.38 -19.27
N GLN A 33 -13.28 -17.66 -20.49
CA GLN A 33 -13.63 -16.60 -21.43
C GLN A 33 -14.76 -15.70 -20.90
N GLU A 34 -15.64 -16.22 -20.04
CA GLU A 34 -16.67 -15.43 -19.37
C GLU A 34 -16.05 -14.42 -18.40
N MET A 35 -15.03 -14.82 -17.65
CA MET A 35 -14.32 -13.94 -16.71
C MET A 35 -13.62 -12.80 -17.46
N GLU A 36 -12.93 -13.12 -18.56
CA GLU A 36 -12.32 -12.11 -19.45
C GLU A 36 -13.38 -11.15 -19.99
N LYS A 37 -14.50 -11.67 -20.51
CA LYS A 37 -15.60 -10.84 -21.03
C LYS A 37 -16.19 -9.92 -19.96
N GLU A 38 -16.37 -10.40 -18.74
CA GLU A 38 -16.86 -9.56 -17.64
C GLU A 38 -15.84 -8.49 -17.25
N ALA A 39 -14.57 -8.84 -17.09
CA ALA A 39 -13.52 -7.87 -16.78
C ALA A 39 -13.39 -6.80 -17.88
N GLU A 40 -13.49 -7.19 -19.16
CA GLU A 40 -13.52 -6.26 -20.28
C GLU A 40 -14.77 -5.38 -20.29
N LYS A 41 -15.95 -5.88 -19.86
CA LYS A 41 -17.12 -5.01 -19.65
C LYS A 41 -16.86 -3.96 -18.57
N VAL A 42 -16.19 -4.34 -17.47
CA VAL A 42 -15.81 -3.38 -16.42
C VAL A 42 -14.88 -2.32 -16.99
N LYS A 43 -13.83 -2.75 -17.70
CA LYS A 43 -12.87 -1.86 -18.35
C LYS A 43 -13.54 -0.91 -19.33
N ASN A 44 -14.43 -1.41 -20.18
CA ASN A 44 -15.19 -0.61 -21.13
C ASN A 44 -16.15 0.38 -20.46
N ARG A 45 -16.75 0.05 -19.31
CA ARG A 45 -17.55 1.03 -18.54
C ARG A 45 -16.69 2.15 -17.98
N ILE A 46 -15.56 1.78 -17.38
CA ILE A 46 -14.57 2.75 -16.88
C ILE A 46 -14.02 3.63 -18.03
N TYR A 47 -13.89 3.06 -19.23
CA TYR A 47 -13.42 3.74 -20.44
C TYR A 47 -14.45 4.61 -21.13
N GLY A 48 -15.70 4.14 -21.29
CA GLY A 48 -16.77 4.91 -21.95
C GLY A 48 -17.06 6.22 -21.22
N GLU A 49 -16.76 6.25 -19.93
CA GLU A 49 -16.76 7.45 -19.09
C GLU A 49 -15.50 8.31 -19.25
N ALA A 50 -14.36 7.72 -19.63
CA ALA A 50 -13.11 8.46 -19.92
C ALA A 50 -13.09 9.05 -21.34
N LEU A 51 -13.66 8.36 -22.33
CA LEU A 51 -13.65 8.75 -23.75
C LEU A 51 -14.72 9.77 -24.13
N SER A 52 -15.70 10.04 -23.27
CA SER A 52 -16.63 11.16 -23.42
C SER A 52 -15.97 12.52 -23.12
N VAL A 53 -14.70 12.53 -22.70
CA VAL A 53 -13.83 13.70 -22.64
C VAL A 53 -12.59 13.42 -23.49
N SER A 54 -12.67 13.76 -24.78
CA SER A 54 -11.57 13.93 -25.76
C SER A 54 -10.15 13.64 -25.23
N GLY A 55 -9.59 12.46 -25.52
CA GLY A 55 -8.14 12.18 -25.71
C GLY A 55 -7.13 12.62 -24.64
N GLN A 56 -7.58 13.17 -23.52
CA GLN A 56 -6.80 13.67 -22.40
C GLN A 56 -7.46 13.18 -21.12
N VAL A 57 -6.66 12.93 -20.08
CA VAL A 57 -7.13 12.52 -18.75
C VAL A 57 -8.34 13.40 -18.35
N PRO A 58 -9.53 12.82 -18.13
CA PRO A 58 -10.75 13.60 -17.94
C PRO A 58 -10.65 14.53 -16.74
N ASN A 59 -11.14 15.77 -16.90
CA ASN A 59 -11.25 16.72 -15.80
C ASN A 59 -12.21 16.21 -14.69
N PRO A 60 -12.02 16.62 -13.42
CA PRO A 60 -12.63 16.01 -12.22
C PRO A 60 -14.16 16.06 -12.09
N GLY A 61 -14.88 16.68 -13.03
CA GLY A 61 -16.16 17.31 -12.76
C GLY A 61 -17.42 16.47 -13.02
N ASN A 62 -17.43 15.56 -13.98
CA ASN A 62 -18.69 14.97 -14.47
C ASN A 62 -18.53 13.47 -14.74
N LEU A 63 -18.95 12.61 -13.82
CA LEU A 63 -19.05 11.17 -14.07
C LEU A 63 -20.41 10.64 -13.60
N VAL A 64 -21.39 10.75 -14.51
CA VAL A 64 -22.72 10.15 -14.40
C VAL A 64 -22.62 8.73 -14.95
N GLY A 65 -22.36 7.73 -14.10
CA GLY A 65 -22.25 6.32 -14.53
C GLY A 65 -21.57 5.37 -13.52
N LEU A 66 -20.74 5.89 -12.62
CA LEU A 66 -20.03 5.13 -11.58
C LEU A 66 -20.92 4.39 -10.55
N LYS A 67 -22.25 4.62 -10.58
CA LYS A 67 -23.22 3.81 -9.84
C LYS A 67 -23.39 2.40 -10.43
N ASP A 68 -22.90 2.16 -11.65
CA ASP A 68 -23.10 0.92 -12.40
C ASP A 68 -21.97 -0.09 -12.19
N ILE A 69 -20.89 0.28 -11.50
CA ILE A 69 -19.86 -0.67 -11.06
C ILE A 69 -20.34 -1.35 -9.79
N THR A 70 -20.49 -2.67 -9.86
CA THR A 70 -21.02 -3.49 -8.76
C THR A 70 -19.92 -4.35 -8.12
N LEU A 71 -20.17 -4.84 -6.90
CA LEU A 71 -19.25 -5.72 -6.20
C LEU A 71 -18.89 -7.00 -7.01
N PRO A 72 -19.85 -7.73 -7.64
CA PRO A 72 -19.51 -8.89 -8.48
C PRO A 72 -18.59 -8.54 -9.67
N MET A 73 -18.73 -7.34 -10.24
CA MET A 73 -17.88 -6.88 -11.34
C MET A 73 -16.43 -6.68 -10.89
N LEU A 74 -16.21 -6.09 -9.70
CA LEU A 74 -14.87 -5.96 -9.13
C LEU A 74 -14.27 -7.33 -8.81
N LYS A 75 -15.08 -8.29 -8.34
CA LYS A 75 -14.63 -9.67 -8.12
C LYS A 75 -14.18 -10.32 -9.41
N ALA A 76 -14.96 -10.22 -10.49
CA ALA A 76 -14.59 -10.77 -11.80
C ALA A 76 -13.26 -10.18 -12.32
N VAL A 77 -13.04 -8.88 -12.14
CA VAL A 77 -11.75 -8.25 -12.46
C VAL A 77 -10.62 -8.84 -11.61
N LEU A 78 -10.80 -8.92 -10.29
CA LEU A 78 -9.77 -9.44 -9.40
C LEU A 78 -9.47 -10.92 -9.69
N GLU A 79 -10.45 -11.71 -10.11
CA GLU A 79 -10.25 -13.11 -10.47
C GLU A 79 -9.32 -13.31 -11.68
N LEU A 80 -9.11 -12.29 -12.53
CA LEU A 80 -8.08 -12.37 -13.57
C LEU A 80 -6.66 -12.59 -12.98
N THR A 81 -6.45 -12.17 -11.73
CA THR A 81 -5.14 -12.30 -11.06
C THR A 81 -4.74 -13.73 -10.73
N ILE A 82 -5.62 -14.72 -10.92
CA ILE A 82 -5.28 -16.14 -10.76
C ILE A 82 -4.39 -16.67 -11.91
N SER A 83 -4.21 -15.87 -12.97
CA SER A 83 -3.38 -16.18 -14.14
C SER A 83 -2.31 -15.10 -14.36
N PRO A 84 -1.01 -15.46 -14.41
CA PRO A 84 0.07 -14.48 -14.56
C PRO A 84 -0.05 -13.66 -15.85
N ARG A 85 -0.51 -14.28 -16.94
CA ARG A 85 -0.66 -13.63 -18.26
C ARG A 85 -1.61 -12.44 -18.25
N HIS A 86 -2.55 -12.41 -17.31
CA HIS A 86 -3.52 -11.34 -17.19
C HIS A 86 -2.99 -10.13 -16.43
N LEU A 87 -1.75 -10.15 -15.92
CA LEU A 87 -1.14 -8.94 -15.32
C LEU A 87 -1.06 -7.77 -16.32
N HIS A 88 -0.97 -8.06 -17.63
CA HIS A 88 -1.07 -7.05 -18.70
C HIS A 88 -2.40 -6.28 -18.70
N PHE A 89 -3.51 -6.91 -18.29
CA PHE A 89 -4.80 -6.25 -18.18
C PHE A 89 -4.76 -5.08 -17.20
N PHE A 90 -4.02 -5.23 -16.10
CA PHE A 90 -3.89 -4.25 -15.04
C PHE A 90 -2.87 -3.14 -15.37
N ALA A 91 -1.95 -3.39 -16.31
CA ALA A 91 -0.92 -2.44 -16.75
C ALA A 91 -1.47 -1.37 -17.72
N ASP A 92 -2.63 -0.82 -17.37
CA ASP A 92 -3.45 0.06 -18.19
C ASP A 92 -3.75 1.38 -17.46
N PRO A 93 -3.09 2.49 -17.86
CA PRO A 93 -3.24 3.79 -17.21
C PRO A 93 -4.67 4.32 -17.12
N ILE A 94 -5.46 4.13 -18.18
CA ILE A 94 -6.83 4.68 -18.26
C ILE A 94 -7.72 3.93 -17.27
N PHE A 95 -7.57 2.60 -17.24
CA PHE A 95 -8.31 1.74 -16.32
C PHE A 95 -7.95 2.08 -14.87
N LEU A 96 -6.65 2.19 -14.58
CA LEU A 96 -6.13 2.50 -13.25
C LEU A 96 -6.66 3.85 -12.73
N GLY A 97 -6.55 4.92 -13.52
CA GLY A 97 -7.07 6.23 -13.14
C GLY A 97 -8.59 6.21 -12.93
N GLY A 98 -9.31 5.41 -13.72
CA GLY A 98 -10.74 5.17 -13.55
C GLY A 98 -11.09 4.47 -12.22
N CYS A 99 -10.35 3.43 -11.85
CA CYS A 99 -10.51 2.75 -10.56
C CYS A 99 -10.28 3.71 -9.38
N ILE A 100 -9.26 4.59 -9.44
CA ILE A 100 -9.05 5.60 -8.39
C ILE A 100 -10.27 6.52 -8.26
N ARG A 101 -10.85 6.95 -9.38
CA ARG A 101 -12.07 7.77 -9.37
C ARG A 101 -13.27 7.01 -8.79
N VAL A 102 -13.46 5.73 -9.13
CA VAL A 102 -14.48 4.85 -8.51
C VAL A 102 -14.30 4.84 -6.98
N LEU A 103 -13.07 4.60 -6.51
CA LEU A 103 -12.77 4.49 -5.09
C LEU A 103 -13.11 5.75 -4.31
N THR A 104 -12.87 6.93 -4.89
CA THR A 104 -13.15 8.22 -4.24
C THR A 104 -14.65 8.52 -4.07
N GLN A 105 -15.52 7.73 -4.71
CA GLN A 105 -16.97 7.79 -4.54
C GLN A 105 -17.51 6.82 -3.49
N VAL A 106 -16.65 5.96 -2.92
CA VAL A 106 -17.04 5.00 -1.89
C VAL A 106 -17.22 5.73 -0.56
N LYS A 107 -18.43 6.25 -0.37
CA LYS A 107 -18.84 7.00 0.82
C LYS A 107 -20.00 6.31 1.52
N PRO A 108 -19.77 5.16 2.19
CA PRO A 108 -20.80 4.57 3.03
C PRO A 108 -21.25 5.61 4.07
N GLU A 109 -22.56 5.80 4.20
CA GLU A 109 -23.15 6.79 5.13
C GLU A 109 -22.68 8.24 4.90
N GLY A 110 -22.20 8.56 3.70
CA GLY A 110 -21.73 9.90 3.34
C GLY A 110 -20.29 10.22 3.77
N LYS A 111 -19.62 9.33 4.52
CA LYS A 111 -18.21 9.48 4.91
C LYS A 111 -17.32 8.63 4.01
N LEU A 112 -16.19 9.18 3.58
CA LEU A 112 -15.19 8.42 2.82
C LEU A 112 -14.61 7.35 3.73
N SER A 113 -14.86 6.08 3.40
CA SER A 113 -14.33 4.96 4.16
C SER A 113 -14.22 3.71 3.27
N PRO A 114 -13.28 3.71 2.31
CA PRO A 114 -13.10 2.59 1.39
C PRO A 114 -12.79 1.26 2.11
N PHE A 115 -12.19 1.29 3.30
CA PHE A 115 -11.79 0.06 4.01
C PHE A 115 -12.86 -0.48 4.94
N SER A 116 -13.94 0.27 5.21
CA SER A 116 -15.05 -0.24 6.02
C SER A 116 -15.82 -1.38 5.37
N HIS A 117 -15.82 -1.46 4.03
CA HIS A 117 -16.61 -2.43 3.26
C HIS A 117 -15.81 -3.08 2.13
N GLU A 118 -16.23 -4.29 1.76
CA GLU A 118 -15.58 -5.15 0.77
C GLU A 118 -15.37 -4.46 -0.60
N PHE A 119 -16.36 -3.68 -1.06
CA PHE A 119 -16.29 -2.99 -2.34
C PHE A 119 -15.09 -2.04 -2.43
N GLY A 120 -14.89 -1.19 -1.41
CA GLY A 120 -13.80 -0.22 -1.43
C GLY A 120 -12.43 -0.90 -1.29
N TYR A 121 -12.34 -1.92 -0.43
CA TYR A 121 -11.12 -2.73 -0.30
C TYR A 121 -10.74 -3.41 -1.63
N LEU A 122 -11.69 -4.03 -2.33
CA LEU A 122 -11.44 -4.66 -3.64
C LEU A 122 -10.96 -3.65 -4.68
N CYS A 123 -11.60 -2.48 -4.73
CA CYS A 123 -11.21 -1.43 -5.65
C CYS A 123 -9.79 -0.94 -5.35
N PHE A 124 -9.44 -0.76 -4.08
CA PHE A 124 -8.06 -0.43 -3.68
C PHE A 124 -7.05 -1.53 -4.03
N ARG A 125 -7.41 -2.80 -3.83
CA ARG A 125 -6.56 -3.95 -4.20
C ARG A 125 -6.29 -3.99 -5.71
N ILE A 126 -7.30 -3.74 -6.54
CA ILE A 126 -7.14 -3.63 -8.00
C ILE A 126 -6.20 -2.47 -8.37
N ILE A 127 -6.33 -1.32 -7.70
CA ILE A 127 -5.45 -0.16 -7.90
C ILE A 127 -4.00 -0.51 -7.54
N ALA A 128 -3.76 -1.18 -6.40
CA ALA A 128 -2.41 -1.56 -5.98
C ALA A 128 -1.75 -2.52 -6.99
N ILE A 129 -2.50 -3.50 -7.49
CA ILE A 129 -2.04 -4.42 -8.55
C ILE A 129 -1.77 -3.65 -9.84
N GLY A 130 -2.67 -2.75 -10.25
CA GLY A 130 -2.50 -1.92 -11.44
C GLY A 130 -1.27 -1.01 -11.38
N ILE A 131 -1.00 -0.40 -10.22
CA ILE A 131 0.22 0.40 -10.00
C ILE A 131 1.46 -0.49 -10.16
N GLY A 132 1.49 -1.65 -9.50
CA GLY A 132 2.61 -2.58 -9.63
C GLY A 132 2.84 -3.04 -11.08
N ALA A 133 1.77 -3.38 -11.80
CA ALA A 133 1.84 -3.81 -13.19
C ALA A 133 2.32 -2.69 -14.13
N CYS A 134 1.85 -1.46 -13.93
CA CYS A 134 2.33 -0.27 -14.64
C CYS A 134 3.82 0.01 -14.37
N ILE A 135 4.30 -0.13 -13.12
CA ILE A 135 5.72 0.02 -12.77
C ILE A 135 6.57 -1.04 -13.47
N LEU A 136 6.15 -2.31 -13.43
CA LEU A 136 6.85 -3.39 -14.13
C LEU A 136 6.87 -3.17 -15.64
N LYS A 137 5.78 -2.67 -16.23
CA LYS A 137 5.72 -2.33 -17.65
C LYS A 137 6.63 -1.16 -18.01
N ALA A 138 6.60 -0.09 -17.22
CA ALA A 138 7.46 1.09 -17.40
C ALA A 138 8.96 0.76 -17.32
N THR A 139 9.31 -0.27 -16.56
CA THR A 139 10.70 -0.71 -16.35
C THR A 139 11.09 -1.90 -17.22
N ASP A 140 10.26 -2.32 -18.17
CA ASP A 140 10.49 -3.48 -19.05
C ASP A 140 10.71 -4.81 -18.29
N ASN A 141 10.05 -4.96 -17.14
CA ASN A 141 10.14 -6.13 -16.25
C ASN A 141 8.83 -6.91 -16.13
N LEU A 142 7.76 -6.49 -16.79
CA LEU A 142 6.45 -7.15 -16.67
C LEU A 142 6.48 -8.57 -17.26
N ASP A 143 6.98 -8.75 -18.48
CA ASP A 143 7.05 -10.07 -19.11
C ASP A 143 8.03 -11.00 -18.38
N VAL A 144 9.13 -10.46 -17.86
CA VAL A 144 10.09 -11.19 -17.02
C VAL A 144 9.41 -11.67 -15.72
N ALA A 145 8.64 -10.82 -15.06
CA ALA A 145 7.88 -11.20 -13.88
C ALA A 145 6.85 -12.29 -14.19
N ILE A 146 6.09 -12.14 -15.29
CA ILE A 146 5.12 -13.15 -15.74
C ILE A 146 5.81 -14.49 -15.98
N GLN A 147 6.93 -14.51 -16.71
CA GLN A 147 7.68 -15.73 -17.01
C GLN A 147 8.18 -16.42 -15.73
N ASN A 148 8.75 -15.66 -14.79
CA ASN A 148 9.23 -16.22 -13.52
C ASN A 148 8.09 -16.81 -12.69
N ILE A 149 6.94 -16.13 -12.65
CA ILE A 149 5.74 -16.61 -11.95
C ILE A 149 5.19 -17.88 -12.60
N GLU A 150 5.23 -18.00 -13.94
CA GLU A 150 4.82 -19.21 -14.64
C GLU A 150 5.77 -20.39 -14.38
N GLN A 151 7.07 -20.13 -14.18
CA GLN A 151 8.08 -21.15 -13.90
C GLN A 151 8.05 -21.67 -12.46
N ASP A 152 7.82 -20.80 -11.49
CA ASP A 152 7.67 -21.16 -10.09
C ASP A 152 6.19 -21.35 -9.76
N ILE A 153 5.73 -22.60 -9.74
CA ILE A 153 4.34 -22.95 -9.44
C ILE A 153 4.08 -23.09 -7.94
N ASP A 154 5.12 -23.20 -7.12
CA ASP A 154 5.03 -23.52 -5.70
C ASP A 154 4.86 -22.26 -4.85
N THR A 155 5.34 -21.11 -5.33
CA THR A 155 5.17 -19.81 -4.67
C THR A 155 3.86 -19.12 -5.08
N GLU A 156 3.21 -18.40 -4.17
CA GLU A 156 1.98 -17.64 -4.46
C GLU A 156 2.19 -16.57 -5.54
N LEU A 157 1.30 -16.54 -6.54
CA LEU A 157 1.39 -15.64 -7.70
C LEU A 157 1.50 -14.17 -7.28
N LEU A 158 0.60 -13.72 -6.40
CA LEU A 158 0.56 -12.33 -5.96
C LEU A 158 1.69 -11.99 -4.97
N LEU A 159 2.31 -12.98 -4.34
CA LEU A 159 3.52 -12.80 -3.52
C LEU A 159 4.74 -12.59 -4.41
N MET A 160 4.91 -13.43 -5.43
CA MET A 160 5.96 -13.27 -6.43
C MET A 160 5.84 -11.94 -7.19
N PHE A 161 4.64 -11.61 -7.66
CA PHE A 161 4.36 -10.34 -8.32
C PHE A 161 4.79 -9.14 -7.47
N SER A 162 4.37 -9.14 -6.20
CA SER A 162 4.67 -8.05 -5.28
C SER A 162 6.18 -7.96 -4.96
N GLY A 163 6.85 -9.10 -4.82
CA GLY A 163 8.31 -9.16 -4.71
C GLY A 163 9.05 -8.65 -5.96
N HIS A 164 8.54 -8.91 -7.17
CA HIS A 164 9.09 -8.34 -8.40
C HIS A 164 8.95 -6.82 -8.45
N VAL A 165 7.76 -6.28 -8.13
CA VAL A 165 7.53 -4.83 -8.05
C VAL A 165 8.51 -4.19 -7.07
N SER A 166 8.61 -4.75 -5.86
CA SER A 166 9.49 -4.26 -4.81
C SER A 166 10.96 -4.27 -5.22
N ARG A 167 11.46 -5.39 -5.78
CA ARG A 167 12.86 -5.51 -6.22
C ARG A 167 13.21 -4.50 -7.31
N VAL A 168 12.38 -4.38 -8.33
CA VAL A 168 12.59 -3.43 -9.43
C VAL A 168 12.65 -1.99 -8.89
N LEU A 169 11.74 -1.62 -8.00
CA LEU A 169 11.77 -0.31 -7.36
C LEU A 169 13.04 -0.11 -6.55
N LEU A 170 13.42 -1.08 -5.72
CA LEU A 170 14.64 -1.01 -4.93
C LEU A 170 15.88 -0.78 -5.81
N ASP A 171 16.00 -1.53 -6.92
CA ASP A 171 17.09 -1.39 -7.88
C ASP A 171 17.11 0.01 -8.51
N LYS A 172 15.94 0.54 -8.91
CA LYS A 172 15.86 1.88 -9.52
C LYS A 172 16.17 2.99 -8.52
N ILE A 173 15.67 2.89 -7.29
CA ILE A 173 15.96 3.88 -6.24
C ILE A 173 17.45 3.83 -5.89
N HIS A 174 18.06 2.65 -5.76
CA HIS A 174 19.51 2.54 -5.51
C HIS A 174 20.34 3.14 -6.62
N ALA A 175 19.96 2.92 -7.88
CA ALA A 175 20.70 3.44 -9.02
C ALA A 175 20.64 4.98 -9.09
N ARG A 176 19.46 5.58 -8.88
CA ARG A 176 19.25 7.04 -9.01
C ARG A 176 18.12 7.56 -8.08
N PRO A 177 18.39 7.77 -6.78
CA PRO A 177 17.35 8.11 -5.81
C PRO A 177 16.59 9.41 -6.10
N SER A 178 17.29 10.40 -6.65
CA SER A 178 16.74 11.74 -6.95
C SER A 178 16.01 11.82 -8.29
N ASP A 179 16.17 10.82 -9.16
CA ASP A 179 15.70 10.80 -10.55
C ASP A 179 14.95 9.49 -10.86
N CYS A 180 13.95 9.18 -10.03
CA CYS A 180 13.03 8.06 -10.23
C CYS A 180 11.71 8.50 -10.90
N ASP A 181 11.58 9.78 -11.28
CA ASP A 181 10.34 10.34 -11.85
C ASP A 181 10.05 9.79 -13.26
N TRP A 182 11.07 9.28 -13.96
CA TRP A 182 10.90 8.60 -15.25
C TRP A 182 10.09 7.31 -15.15
N VAL A 183 10.16 6.59 -14.01
CA VAL A 183 9.35 5.37 -13.78
C VAL A 183 7.86 5.70 -13.87
N MET A 184 7.49 6.93 -13.47
CA MET A 184 6.13 7.45 -13.52
C MET A 184 5.76 8.07 -14.88
N GLY A 185 6.70 8.17 -15.82
CA GLY A 185 6.54 8.94 -17.05
C GLY A 185 6.47 10.46 -16.83
N TRP A 186 6.98 10.97 -15.71
CA TRP A 186 6.92 12.41 -15.37
C TRP A 186 8.16 13.20 -15.78
N ALA A 187 9.25 12.50 -16.09
CA ALA A 187 10.49 13.09 -16.56
C ALA A 187 11.09 12.20 -17.65
N SER A 188 11.67 12.81 -18.67
CA SER A 188 12.50 12.11 -19.64
C SER A 188 13.92 12.05 -19.10
N THR A 189 14.49 10.86 -19.00
CA THR A 189 15.85 10.63 -18.49
C THR A 189 16.68 9.95 -19.57
N GLU A 190 17.89 10.45 -19.82
CA GLU A 190 18.81 9.86 -20.80
C GLU A 190 19.09 8.38 -20.48
N GLY A 191 18.90 7.51 -21.48
CA GLY A 191 19.03 6.06 -21.35
C GLY A 191 17.74 5.33 -20.98
N TYR A 192 16.62 6.03 -20.81
CA TYR A 192 15.30 5.44 -20.53
C TYR A 192 14.27 5.81 -21.60
N PRO A 193 13.25 4.96 -21.84
CA PRO A 193 12.19 5.26 -22.79
C PRO A 193 11.37 6.48 -22.34
N ASP A 194 10.90 7.26 -23.31
CA ASP A 194 9.96 8.35 -23.05
C ASP A 194 8.57 7.76 -22.82
N LEU A 195 8.11 7.79 -21.57
CA LEU A 195 6.89 7.14 -21.13
C LEU A 195 5.79 8.17 -20.90
N GLN A 196 4.56 7.84 -21.31
CA GLN A 196 3.39 8.61 -20.91
C GLN A 196 3.09 8.36 -19.43
N PRO A 197 2.72 9.41 -18.66
CA PRO A 197 2.33 9.25 -17.27
C PRO A 197 1.21 8.22 -17.10
N PHE A 198 1.42 7.21 -16.26
CA PHE A 198 0.37 6.23 -15.98
C PHE A 198 -0.60 6.67 -14.86
N LEU A 199 -0.24 7.72 -14.11
CA LEU A 199 -1.08 8.36 -13.10
C LEU A 199 -0.97 9.89 -13.18
N SER A 200 -2.11 10.56 -13.03
CA SER A 200 -2.14 12.02 -12.91
C SER A 200 -1.84 12.47 -11.48
N SER A 201 -1.28 13.68 -11.32
CA SER A 201 -1.09 14.31 -10.01
C SER A 201 -2.41 14.46 -9.23
N SER A 202 -3.52 14.67 -9.94
CA SER A 202 -4.85 14.77 -9.34
C SER A 202 -5.32 13.45 -8.75
N ASP A 203 -5.06 12.33 -9.43
CA ASP A 203 -5.40 10.99 -8.93
C ASP A 203 -4.56 10.61 -7.72
N LEU A 204 -3.26 10.94 -7.72
CA LEU A 204 -2.37 10.71 -6.58
C LEU A 204 -2.74 11.56 -5.37
N LEU A 205 -3.13 12.82 -5.56
CA LEU A 205 -3.63 13.67 -4.49
C LEU A 205 -4.90 13.08 -3.86
N ARG A 206 -5.86 12.64 -4.69
CA ARG A 206 -7.08 11.97 -4.19
C ARG A 206 -6.72 10.70 -3.42
N MET A 207 -5.76 9.93 -3.95
CA MET A 207 -5.32 8.69 -3.32
C MET A 207 -4.72 8.93 -1.95
N LEU A 208 -3.80 9.89 -1.85
CA LEU A 208 -3.20 10.28 -0.59
C LEU A 208 -4.25 10.74 0.42
N ASN A 209 -5.21 11.58 -0.01
CA ASN A 209 -6.25 12.11 0.87
C ASN A 209 -7.17 11.01 1.41
N PHE A 210 -7.66 10.09 0.57
CA PHE A 210 -8.57 9.05 1.08
C PHE A 210 -7.86 8.05 1.98
N LEU A 211 -6.61 7.70 1.67
CA LEU A 211 -5.80 6.83 2.52
C LEU A 211 -5.56 7.51 3.87
N TRP A 212 -5.30 8.82 3.85
CA TRP A 212 -5.09 9.61 5.05
C TRP A 212 -6.34 9.71 5.93
N GLU A 213 -7.48 10.02 5.32
CA GLU A 213 -8.76 10.15 6.02
C GLU A 213 -9.22 8.82 6.63
N ASP A 214 -8.97 7.69 5.96
CA ASP A 214 -9.36 6.34 6.40
C ASP A 214 -8.19 5.54 7.00
N ARG A 215 -7.12 6.21 7.44
CA ARG A 215 -5.84 5.60 7.86
C ARG A 215 -5.94 4.54 8.97
N LYS A 216 -6.95 4.65 9.83
CA LYS A 216 -7.24 3.66 10.88
C LYS A 216 -7.72 2.35 10.25
N LEU A 217 -8.76 2.43 9.43
CA LEU A 217 -9.31 1.25 8.75
C LEU A 217 -8.37 0.71 7.67
N PHE A 218 -7.52 1.56 7.08
CA PHE A 218 -6.42 1.13 6.22
C PHE A 218 -5.49 0.14 6.95
N VAL A 219 -4.98 0.50 8.13
CA VAL A 219 -4.11 -0.41 8.91
C VAL A 219 -4.87 -1.65 9.39
N GLN A 220 -6.12 -1.50 9.83
CA GLN A 220 -6.93 -2.64 10.26
C GLN A 220 -7.21 -3.62 9.09
N ALA A 221 -7.47 -3.11 7.89
CA ALA A 221 -7.64 -3.94 6.71
C ALA A 221 -6.35 -4.65 6.31
N LEU A 222 -5.24 -3.93 6.21
CA LEU A 222 -3.97 -4.50 5.76
C LEU A 222 -3.32 -5.43 6.80
N SER A 223 -3.59 -5.26 8.09
CA SER A 223 -3.11 -6.20 9.13
C SER A 223 -3.82 -7.55 9.09
N ARG A 224 -4.97 -7.64 8.41
CA ARG A 224 -5.83 -8.85 8.37
C ARG A 224 -5.97 -9.46 6.97
N THR A 225 -5.38 -8.81 5.96
CA THR A 225 -5.48 -9.23 4.56
C THR A 225 -4.10 -9.20 3.92
N TYR A 226 -3.97 -9.80 2.74
CA TYR A 226 -2.76 -9.65 1.93
C TYR A 226 -3.01 -8.66 0.78
N LEU A 227 -2.27 -7.56 0.77
CA LEU A 227 -2.30 -6.54 -0.28
C LEU A 227 -1.01 -6.59 -1.14
N PRO A 228 -1.07 -7.16 -2.35
CA PRO A 228 0.07 -7.12 -3.27
C PRO A 228 0.31 -5.71 -3.82
N GLY A 229 1.58 -5.32 -3.96
CA GLY A 229 1.97 -4.06 -4.62
C GLY A 229 1.83 -2.79 -3.76
N LEU A 230 1.70 -2.92 -2.44
CA LEU A 230 1.82 -1.81 -1.48
C LEU A 230 3.12 -1.02 -1.65
N SER A 231 4.24 -1.68 -1.96
CA SER A 231 5.52 -1.00 -2.28
C SER A 231 5.38 -0.02 -3.45
N GLY A 232 4.64 -0.41 -4.49
CA GLY A 232 4.31 0.44 -5.63
C GLY A 232 3.42 1.61 -5.24
N VAL A 233 2.36 1.37 -4.46
CA VAL A 233 1.47 2.43 -3.96
C VAL A 233 2.25 3.49 -3.17
N VAL A 234 3.08 3.06 -2.23
CA VAL A 234 3.87 3.98 -1.41
C VAL A 234 4.92 4.71 -2.26
N PHE A 235 5.56 4.04 -3.21
CA PHE A 235 6.49 4.67 -4.13
C PHE A 235 5.86 5.81 -4.94
N VAL A 236 4.69 5.58 -5.55
CA VAL A 236 4.06 6.64 -6.38
C VAL A 236 3.62 7.84 -5.53
N LEU A 237 3.17 7.60 -4.28
CA LEU A 237 2.85 8.66 -3.33
C LEU A 237 4.10 9.41 -2.87
N TRP A 238 5.18 8.71 -2.58
CA TRP A 238 6.46 9.32 -2.26
C TRP A 238 6.93 10.25 -3.38
N ARG A 239 6.94 9.75 -4.63
CA ARG A 239 7.35 10.55 -5.79
C ARG A 239 6.44 11.74 -6.02
N TYR A 240 5.13 11.62 -5.77
CA TYR A 240 4.21 12.75 -5.80
C TYR A 240 4.60 13.86 -4.81
N THR A 241 4.95 13.50 -3.56
CA THR A 241 5.40 14.49 -2.56
C THR A 241 6.73 15.15 -2.93
N CYS A 242 7.64 14.41 -3.58
CA CYS A 242 8.93 14.93 -4.05
C CYS A 242 8.81 15.84 -5.28
N SER A 243 8.01 15.44 -6.28
CA SER A 243 7.86 16.17 -7.55
C SER A 243 7.07 17.45 -7.41
N SER A 244 6.00 17.44 -6.60
CA SER A 244 5.17 18.63 -6.37
C SER A 244 5.96 19.76 -5.70
N SER A 245 7.00 19.42 -4.92
CA SER A 245 7.92 20.39 -4.30
C SER A 245 8.73 21.21 -5.31
N LYS A 246 8.87 20.78 -6.56
CA LYS A 246 9.68 21.49 -7.58
C LYS A 246 8.90 22.60 -8.31
N ASN A 247 7.57 22.51 -8.39
CA ASN A 247 6.76 23.32 -9.33
C ASN A 247 5.57 24.11 -8.74
N ALA A 248 5.17 23.91 -7.48
CA ALA A 248 4.00 24.60 -6.90
C ALA A 248 4.37 25.60 -5.80
N SER A 249 3.50 26.60 -5.57
CA SER A 249 3.62 27.56 -4.48
C SER A 249 3.74 26.80 -3.14
N VAL A 250 4.67 27.26 -2.30
CA VAL A 250 5.24 26.56 -1.14
C VAL A 250 4.22 26.04 -0.10
N SER A 251 2.93 26.44 -0.17
CA SER A 251 1.94 26.21 0.89
C SER A 251 1.13 24.91 0.79
N SER A 252 0.72 24.44 -0.40
CA SER A 252 -0.13 23.24 -0.50
C SER A 252 0.64 21.92 -0.32
N ASN A 253 1.95 21.93 -0.60
CA ASN A 253 2.75 20.71 -0.75
C ASN A 253 3.38 20.24 0.56
N LYS A 254 3.73 21.19 1.45
CA LYS A 254 4.13 20.85 2.83
C LYS A 254 3.00 20.14 3.58
N LEU A 255 1.74 20.50 3.29
CA LEU A 255 0.57 19.90 3.94
C LEU A 255 0.41 18.40 3.64
N MET A 256 0.95 17.91 2.52
CA MET A 256 0.83 16.50 2.10
C MET A 256 2.03 15.64 2.53
N THR A 257 3.06 16.25 3.10
CA THR A 257 4.25 15.52 3.58
C THR A 257 3.94 14.74 4.85
N ALA A 258 3.30 15.35 5.84
CA ALA A 258 2.92 14.66 7.07
C ALA A 258 1.92 13.50 6.85
N PRO A 259 0.84 13.66 6.06
CA PRO A 259 -0.03 12.54 5.67
C PRO A 259 0.72 11.38 5.02
N PHE A 260 1.68 11.67 4.14
CA PHE A 260 2.49 10.64 3.51
C PHE A 260 3.41 9.94 4.51
N CYS A 261 4.11 10.67 5.39
CA CYS A 261 5.00 10.08 6.40
C CYS A 261 4.24 9.14 7.33
N GLU A 262 3.07 9.56 7.81
CA GLU A 262 2.23 8.70 8.66
C GLU A 262 1.74 7.47 7.89
N LEU A 263 1.32 7.59 6.62
CA LEU A 263 0.93 6.45 5.81
C LEU A 263 2.09 5.50 5.51
N LEU A 264 3.29 6.03 5.25
CA LEU A 264 4.50 5.24 5.05
C LEU A 264 4.83 4.43 6.30
N TRP A 265 4.84 5.08 7.47
CA TRP A 265 5.11 4.40 8.73
C TRP A 265 4.05 3.33 9.04
N ARG A 266 2.76 3.66 8.88
CA ARG A 266 1.65 2.69 9.01
C ARG A 266 1.78 1.53 8.02
N SER A 267 2.22 1.79 6.79
CA SER A 267 2.45 0.77 5.77
C SER A 267 3.60 -0.16 6.17
N MET A 268 4.68 0.36 6.77
CA MET A 268 5.79 -0.47 7.26
C MET A 268 5.35 -1.45 8.36
N LEU A 269 4.39 -1.08 9.21
CA LEU A 269 3.87 -1.99 10.26
C LEU A 269 3.16 -3.23 9.69
N VAL A 270 2.44 -3.06 8.58
CA VAL A 270 1.61 -4.11 7.97
C VAL A 270 2.27 -4.76 6.76
N ALA A 271 3.41 -4.24 6.31
CA ALA A 271 4.09 -4.74 5.13
C ALA A 271 4.70 -6.13 5.34
N THR A 272 4.38 -7.01 4.41
CA THR A 272 5.00 -8.31 4.25
C THR A 272 6.45 -8.18 3.79
N GLU A 273 7.22 -9.25 3.97
CA GLU A 273 8.66 -9.29 3.71
C GLU A 273 9.03 -8.90 2.28
N ASP A 274 8.22 -9.29 1.29
CA ASP A 274 8.42 -8.97 -0.11
C ASP A 274 8.36 -7.46 -0.41
N GLN A 275 7.79 -6.65 0.50
CA GLN A 275 7.57 -5.21 0.30
C GLN A 275 8.32 -4.35 1.31
N PHE A 276 8.57 -4.87 2.51
CA PHE A 276 9.08 -4.12 3.65
C PHE A 276 10.42 -3.43 3.37
N THR A 277 11.37 -4.12 2.73
CA THR A 277 12.71 -3.56 2.44
C THR A 277 12.62 -2.27 1.62
N THR A 278 11.77 -2.25 0.59
CA THR A 278 11.57 -1.06 -0.26
C THR A 278 10.93 0.08 0.52
N LEU A 279 9.95 -0.21 1.38
CA LEU A 279 9.32 0.80 2.23
C LEU A 279 10.30 1.39 3.24
N HIS A 280 11.09 0.55 3.90
CA HIS A 280 12.14 0.99 4.82
C HIS A 280 13.19 1.86 4.11
N PHE A 281 13.55 1.50 2.88
CA PHE A 281 14.45 2.30 2.07
C PHE A 281 13.88 3.68 1.73
N ILE A 282 12.59 3.76 1.33
CA ILE A 282 11.88 5.03 1.12
C ILE A 282 11.86 5.86 2.42
N ASN A 283 11.59 5.22 3.56
CA ASN A 283 11.60 5.89 4.87
C ASN A 283 12.93 6.55 5.18
N ASN A 284 14.05 5.87 4.91
CA ASN A 284 15.37 6.44 5.11
C ASN A 284 15.57 7.72 4.28
N PHE A 285 15.09 7.77 3.03
CA PHE A 285 15.14 9.02 2.24
C PHE A 285 14.30 10.14 2.81
N VAL A 286 13.09 9.83 3.29
CA VAL A 286 12.21 10.82 3.92
C VAL A 286 12.86 11.44 5.15
N TYR A 287 13.53 10.61 5.95
CA TYR A 287 14.31 11.04 7.11
C TYR A 287 15.48 11.95 6.69
N TYR A 288 16.30 11.52 5.72
CA TYR A 288 17.46 12.31 5.25
C TYR A 288 17.06 13.67 4.64
N ASP A 289 15.92 13.73 3.94
CA ASP A 289 15.41 14.96 3.34
C ASP A 289 14.84 15.96 4.38
N LYS A 290 14.85 15.62 5.69
CA LYS A 290 14.22 16.40 6.78
C LYS A 290 12.75 16.76 6.51
N LYS A 291 12.07 15.94 5.72
CA LYS A 291 10.64 16.09 5.43
C LYS A 291 9.78 15.72 6.65
N GLN A 292 10.40 15.04 7.61
CA GLN A 292 9.79 14.53 8.83
C GLN A 292 9.42 15.60 9.86
N ASP A 293 10.08 16.77 9.86
CA ASP A 293 9.89 17.80 10.89
C ASP A 293 8.41 18.21 11.11
N SER A 294 7.63 18.20 10.03
CA SER A 294 6.18 18.50 10.09
C SER A 294 5.33 17.33 10.58
N TRP A 295 5.79 16.09 10.38
CA TRP A 295 5.14 14.88 10.86
C TRP A 295 5.42 14.65 12.35
N ASP A 296 6.62 14.94 12.83
CA ASP A 296 7.01 14.80 14.25
C ASP A 296 6.17 15.67 15.20
N GLN A 297 5.53 16.71 14.66
CA GLN A 297 4.63 17.57 15.42
C GLN A 297 3.16 17.13 15.37
N SER A 298 2.85 16.09 14.58
CA SER A 298 1.48 15.60 14.40
C SER A 298 1.21 14.37 15.27
N PRO A 299 0.01 14.24 15.87
CA PRO A 299 -0.37 13.04 16.59
C PRO A 299 -0.26 11.80 15.69
N LYS A 300 0.37 10.74 16.20
CA LYS A 300 0.57 9.45 15.49
C LYS A 300 -0.62 8.50 15.60
N TYR A 301 -1.70 8.94 16.24
CA TYR A 301 -2.92 8.17 16.42
C TYR A 301 -4.16 9.06 16.23
N VAL A 302 -5.27 8.44 15.83
CA VAL A 302 -6.58 9.09 15.69
C VAL A 302 -7.33 9.14 17.01
N ASP A 303 -7.38 7.99 17.69
CA ASP A 303 -8.11 7.75 18.93
C ASP A 303 -7.45 6.61 19.70
N LEU A 304 -8.01 6.25 20.86
CA LEU A 304 -7.47 5.18 21.71
C LEU A 304 -7.45 3.83 21.00
N GLU A 305 -8.51 3.50 20.25
CA GLU A 305 -8.60 2.24 19.52
C GLU A 305 -7.54 2.15 18.41
N ASP A 306 -7.26 3.25 17.71
CA ASP A 306 -6.20 3.35 16.70
C ASP A 306 -4.82 3.12 17.32
N SER A 307 -4.52 3.77 18.46
CA SER A 307 -3.25 3.53 19.19
C SER A 307 -3.10 2.06 19.60
N CYS A 308 -4.13 1.46 20.22
CA CYS A 308 -4.11 0.05 20.57
C CYS A 308 -3.93 -0.85 19.34
N THR A 309 -4.56 -0.51 18.21
CA THR A 309 -4.40 -1.22 16.93
C THR A 309 -2.95 -1.16 16.45
N LEU A 310 -2.32 0.02 16.48
CA LEU A 310 -0.93 0.20 16.05
C LEU A 310 0.05 -0.54 16.94
N LEU A 311 -0.11 -0.45 18.27
CA LEU A 311 0.71 -1.17 19.24
C LEU A 311 0.60 -2.69 19.09
N ASN A 312 -0.63 -3.20 18.92
CA ASN A 312 -0.86 -4.63 18.68
C ASN A 312 -0.29 -5.09 17.33
N THR A 313 -0.36 -4.25 16.30
CA THR A 313 0.22 -4.55 14.98
C THR A 313 1.74 -4.62 15.06
N LEU A 314 2.38 -3.69 15.78
CA LEU A 314 3.82 -3.72 16.03
C LEU A 314 4.22 -4.96 16.84
N SER A 315 3.45 -5.29 17.88
CA SER A 315 3.66 -6.52 18.67
C SER A 315 3.58 -7.77 17.80
N ALA A 316 2.60 -7.85 16.91
CA ALA A 316 2.46 -8.96 15.96
C ALA A 316 3.62 -9.01 14.94
N ARG A 317 4.23 -7.88 14.61
CA ARG A 317 5.37 -7.82 13.70
C ARG A 317 6.68 -8.28 14.34
N LEU A 318 6.83 -8.06 15.64
CA LEU A 318 7.96 -8.52 16.46
C LEU A 318 7.98 -10.05 16.59
N VAL A 319 6.81 -10.64 16.81
CA VAL A 319 6.63 -12.09 16.97
C VAL A 319 5.61 -12.58 15.94
N PRO A 320 6.00 -12.68 14.65
CA PRO A 320 5.06 -12.99 13.59
C PRO A 320 4.53 -14.42 13.70
N ALA A 321 3.21 -14.56 13.72
CA ALA A 321 2.54 -15.86 13.71
C ALA A 321 2.75 -16.60 12.38
N ASP A 322 2.76 -15.89 11.25
CA ASP A 322 3.06 -16.45 9.94
C ASP A 322 4.44 -16.01 9.43
N ARG A 323 5.44 -16.88 9.65
CA ARG A 323 6.82 -16.66 9.22
C ARG A 323 7.03 -16.70 7.70
N ARG A 324 6.02 -17.13 6.92
CA ARG A 324 6.09 -17.11 5.45
C ARG A 324 5.96 -15.69 4.92
N LEU A 325 5.08 -14.91 5.53
CA LEU A 325 4.80 -13.52 5.15
C LEU A 325 5.71 -12.51 5.84
N PHE A 326 6.09 -12.82 7.07
CA PHE A 326 6.74 -11.89 7.96
C PHE A 326 7.99 -12.55 8.53
N LYS A 327 9.17 -12.11 8.08
CA LYS A 327 10.41 -12.44 8.80
C LYS A 327 10.54 -11.56 10.04
N PRO A 328 11.22 -12.03 11.10
CA PRO A 328 11.60 -11.17 12.22
C PRO A 328 12.29 -9.91 11.70
N LEU A 329 11.88 -8.74 12.22
CA LEU A 329 12.47 -7.47 11.82
C LEU A 329 13.96 -7.45 12.16
N SER A 330 14.85 -7.07 11.24
CA SER A 330 16.22 -6.76 11.60
C SER A 330 16.27 -5.56 12.56
N MET A 331 17.37 -5.43 13.29
CA MET A 331 17.46 -4.47 14.39
C MET A 331 17.32 -3.01 13.95
N LEU A 332 17.86 -2.64 12.79
CA LEU A 332 17.82 -1.26 12.31
C LEU A 332 16.39 -0.79 11.96
N PRO A 333 15.59 -1.52 11.15
CA PRO A 333 14.18 -1.21 10.95
C PRO A 333 13.35 -1.28 12.23
N LEU A 334 13.67 -2.20 13.15
CA LEU A 334 12.98 -2.26 14.44
C LEU A 334 13.16 -0.97 15.24
N VAL A 335 14.39 -0.48 15.37
CA VAL A 335 14.68 0.78 16.06
C VAL A 335 13.90 1.94 15.43
N THR A 336 13.85 1.99 14.10
CA THR A 336 13.08 3.02 13.37
C THR A 336 11.60 3.00 13.75
N LEU A 337 10.99 1.82 13.84
CA LEU A 337 9.59 1.68 14.22
C LEU A 337 9.35 1.99 15.71
N LEU A 338 10.28 1.62 16.59
CA LEU A 338 10.18 1.85 18.03
C LEU A 338 10.32 3.33 18.41
N GLN A 339 11.09 4.13 17.68
CA GLN A 339 11.22 5.56 17.98
C GLN A 339 9.87 6.29 17.90
N THR A 340 9.03 5.94 16.93
CA THR A 340 7.68 6.51 16.77
C THR A 340 6.68 5.97 17.80
N MET A 341 7.00 4.86 18.47
CA MET A 341 6.11 4.20 19.41
C MET A 341 5.84 5.04 20.67
N ILE A 342 6.82 5.82 21.13
CA ILE A 342 6.68 6.68 22.32
C ILE A 342 5.46 7.62 22.16
N GLU A 343 5.19 8.05 20.94
CA GLU A 343 4.08 8.96 20.63
C GLU A 343 2.71 8.26 20.50
N LEU A 344 2.68 6.93 20.57
CA LEU A 344 1.44 6.13 20.57
C LEU A 344 0.93 5.85 21.98
N VAL A 345 1.80 5.96 22.99
CA VAL A 345 1.52 5.68 24.39
C VAL A 345 0.57 6.74 24.92
N GLN A 346 -0.65 6.33 25.27
CA GLN A 346 -1.66 7.21 25.85
C GLN A 346 -2.45 6.53 26.98
N PRO A 347 -3.07 7.29 27.89
CA PRO A 347 -3.92 6.72 28.93
C PRO A 347 -5.00 5.82 28.34
N GLY A 348 -5.10 4.59 28.85
CA GLY A 348 -6.04 3.56 28.37
C GLY A 348 -5.43 2.54 27.41
N SER A 349 -4.20 2.75 26.92
CA SER A 349 -3.50 1.79 26.03
C SER A 349 -2.60 0.80 26.78
N GLU A 350 -2.59 0.84 28.11
CA GLU A 350 -1.70 0.07 28.97
C GLU A 350 -1.88 -1.45 28.82
N GLY A 351 -3.07 -1.89 28.40
CA GLY A 351 -3.36 -3.29 28.11
C GLY A 351 -2.54 -3.86 26.94
N CYS A 352 -2.02 -3.00 26.04
CA CYS A 352 -1.22 -3.41 24.89
C CYS A 352 0.28 -3.58 25.23
N TYR A 353 0.77 -2.98 26.33
CA TYR A 353 2.20 -2.92 26.63
C TYR A 353 2.82 -4.28 26.96
N PRO A 354 2.17 -5.20 27.71
CA PRO A 354 2.81 -6.47 28.08
C PRO A 354 3.25 -7.31 26.87
N ALA A 355 2.37 -7.47 25.88
CA ALA A 355 2.67 -8.24 24.67
C ALA A 355 3.78 -7.59 23.85
N LEU A 356 3.72 -6.27 23.72
CA LEU A 356 4.71 -5.48 22.99
C LEU A 356 6.10 -5.57 23.64
N LEU A 357 6.20 -5.30 24.93
CA LEU A 357 7.44 -5.39 25.69
C LEU A 357 8.06 -6.79 25.62
N THR A 358 7.22 -7.83 25.73
CA THR A 358 7.65 -9.22 25.58
C THR A 358 8.27 -9.44 24.19
N GLY A 359 7.58 -9.03 23.13
CA GLY A 359 8.09 -9.16 21.76
C GLY A 359 9.38 -8.36 21.51
N ILE A 360 9.54 -7.18 22.12
CA ILE A 360 10.78 -6.40 22.02
C ILE A 360 11.91 -7.18 22.69
N VAL A 361 11.75 -7.59 23.95
CA VAL A 361 12.78 -8.33 24.69
C VAL A 361 13.18 -9.61 23.95
N GLU A 362 12.21 -10.40 23.47
CA GLU A 362 12.47 -11.63 22.71
C GLU A 362 13.27 -11.34 21.43
N ARG A 363 12.93 -10.27 20.69
CA ARG A 363 13.64 -9.94 19.47
C ARG A 363 15.07 -9.46 19.73
N PHE A 364 15.26 -8.63 20.75
CA PHE A 364 16.61 -8.19 21.17
C PHE A 364 17.47 -9.37 21.62
N TRP A 365 16.89 -10.32 22.34
CA TRP A 365 17.59 -11.54 22.74
C TRP A 365 18.01 -12.38 21.53
N THR A 366 17.09 -12.59 20.58
CA THR A 366 17.38 -13.30 19.33
C THR A 366 18.50 -12.60 18.54
N ALA A 367 18.46 -11.27 18.44
CA ALA A 367 19.49 -10.50 17.73
C ALA A 367 20.86 -10.56 18.41
N LEU A 368 20.91 -10.70 19.74
CA LEU A 368 22.15 -10.93 20.48
C LEU A 368 22.75 -12.28 20.12
N GLU A 369 21.93 -13.34 20.08
CA GLU A 369 22.36 -14.68 19.68
C GLU A 369 22.85 -14.73 18.22
N GLU A 370 22.23 -13.93 17.34
CA GLU A 370 22.56 -13.84 15.91
C GLU A 370 23.73 -12.88 15.61
N ASN A 371 24.29 -12.18 16.61
CA ASN A 371 25.29 -11.12 16.46
C ASN A 371 24.85 -9.96 15.53
N GLU A 372 23.57 -9.62 15.54
CA GLU A 372 23.00 -8.51 14.74
C GLU A 372 22.99 -7.15 15.49
N LEU A 373 23.40 -7.13 16.76
CA LEU A 373 23.35 -5.93 17.59
C LEU A 373 24.50 -4.96 17.29
N LEU A 374 24.13 -3.71 17.02
CA LEU A 374 25.01 -2.55 17.00
C LEU A 374 24.84 -1.75 18.30
N GLU A 375 25.89 -1.07 18.75
CA GLU A 375 25.89 -0.31 20.02
C GLU A 375 24.78 0.75 20.09
N ASP A 376 24.53 1.48 18.99
CA ASP A 376 23.47 2.48 18.86
C ASP A 376 22.05 1.90 18.99
N THR A 377 21.88 0.64 18.60
CA THR A 377 20.60 -0.08 18.68
C THR A 377 20.21 -0.34 20.13
N ILE A 378 21.19 -0.70 20.97
CA ILE A 378 20.98 -1.01 22.39
C ILE A 378 20.56 0.26 23.14
N LEU A 379 21.22 1.40 22.87
CA LEU A 379 20.90 2.69 23.47
C LEU A 379 19.46 3.13 23.14
N THR A 380 19.07 3.00 21.87
CA THR A 380 17.72 3.40 21.45
C THR A 380 16.66 2.50 22.09
N ALA A 381 16.90 1.20 22.15
CA ALA A 381 16.00 0.26 22.84
C ALA A 381 15.83 0.62 24.32
N GLY A 382 16.94 0.87 25.02
CA GLY A 382 16.92 1.28 26.41
C GLY A 382 16.09 2.55 26.63
N SER A 383 16.19 3.53 25.73
CA SER A 383 15.37 4.74 25.80
C SER A 383 13.87 4.45 25.70
N VAL A 384 13.48 3.50 24.84
CA VAL A 384 12.09 3.10 24.65
C VAL A 384 11.54 2.39 25.90
N PHE A 385 12.33 1.50 26.51
CA PHE A 385 11.97 0.85 27.78
C PHE A 385 11.81 1.86 28.92
N LEU A 386 12.67 2.88 28.99
CA LEU A 386 12.58 3.94 30.01
C LEU A 386 11.35 4.83 29.85
N CYS A 387 10.81 4.98 28.64
CA CYS A 387 9.59 5.74 28.40
C CYS A 387 8.30 4.96 28.69
N LEU A 388 8.37 3.63 28.77
CA LEU A 388 7.23 2.74 29.03
C LEU A 388 7.06 2.33 30.50
N GLY A 389 8.07 2.54 31.34
CA GLY A 389 8.03 2.29 32.79
C GLY A 389 7.75 3.55 33.58
#